data_AF-A0AAF0E9V7-F1
#
_entry.id   AF-A0AAF0E9V7-F1
#
_cell.length_a   1.000
_cell.length_b   1.000
_cell.length_c   1.000
_cell.angle_alpha   90.00
_cell.angle_beta   90.00
_cell.angle_gamma   90.00
#
_symmetry.space_group_name_H-M   'P 1'
#
loop_
_entity.id
_entity.type
_entity.pdbx_description
1 polymer ?
#
loop_
_entity_poly.entity_id
_entity_poly.type
_entity_poly.pdbx_seq_one_letter_code
_entity_poly.pdbx_strand_id
1 'polypeptide(L)'
;MRDHAAPAAPALWTPTLPRATYRAFLGEGMRRVTRTTQTLEQVVAACVPAPSWVDDVHKREELQCVLLEAALRTRLPLPRLEQLCAVQVQPPVGVPPPLLAFRRAMLFRAFTAQLQGRRFAAAARLLGDARLRPSQMTFMLRKLLQALRVHPAALLASEPAQSPRAALRQVCEHLPATAQRVGALDERVFLGVLRELGRRRMHAHMAPWARACAPAVQGSPTLAPELAEVVHRVATSHGAPGDAAMLVMALPAPWRTPAMLHTLLLYLDEEPSSLAGAVWDDVRGLLEPPLASLHTHLARLRTHASQAKAGAAWHEWRALARLDAVPGTLRAQAALLVVQALSAAGRLSLAMRFAERRAPSVLEAHGTAVLYAMLHSVLQAAQAYGQTERRTLLSHMYECVLRAAAQRRPPRAPDGARALQLRERMPCMHGPPAVPSSAVLHALLAHLSRLADTHTLRPDLSTLQLLVRTATQWNTAMDSRALWHMADLAMPRVPGPSPPAYRALLGDLAAALERQYDHKSARNARARARQCERRVRRPAPPTAAPTRCAAEPIVEPAAST
;
A
#
# COMPACT_ATOMS: atom_id res chain seq x y z
N MET A 1 -68.87 -3.05 -17.16
CA MET A 1 -67.43 -3.07 -17.42
C MET A 1 -67.04 -1.68 -17.93
N ARG A 2 -66.38 -0.87 -17.10
CA ARG A 2 -65.82 0.43 -17.49
C ARG A 2 -64.31 0.22 -17.61
N ASP A 3 -63.82 0.05 -18.83
CA ASP A 3 -62.40 0.04 -19.14
C ASP A 3 -61.81 1.41 -18.83
N HIS A 4 -61.19 1.53 -17.66
CA HIS A 4 -60.28 2.65 -17.38
C HIS A 4 -58.96 2.33 -18.08
N ALA A 5 -58.88 2.68 -19.37
CA ALA A 5 -57.61 2.72 -20.07
C ALA A 5 -56.67 3.65 -19.31
N ALA A 6 -55.59 3.10 -18.76
CA ALA A 6 -54.53 3.88 -18.15
C ALA A 6 -54.06 4.95 -19.16
N PRO A 7 -53.90 6.22 -18.75
CA PRO A 7 -53.47 7.27 -19.67
C PRO A 7 -52.14 6.87 -20.31
N ALA A 8 -52.09 6.92 -21.64
CA ALA A 8 -50.89 6.63 -22.41
C ALA A 8 -49.72 7.46 -21.86
N ALA A 9 -48.64 6.79 -21.45
CA ALA A 9 -47.46 7.48 -20.95
C ALA A 9 -47.02 8.54 -21.99
N PRO A 10 -46.70 9.78 -21.57
CA PRO A 10 -46.29 10.81 -22.51
C PRO A 10 -45.09 10.31 -23.33
N ALA A 11 -45.17 10.43 -24.65
CA ALA A 11 -44.09 10.04 -25.56
C ALA A 11 -43.08 11.19 -25.72
N LEU A 12 -41.88 10.86 -26.17
CA LEU A 12 -40.91 11.85 -26.65
C LEU A 12 -41.52 12.67 -27.79
N TRP A 13 -41.19 13.97 -27.88
CA TRP A 13 -41.76 14.87 -28.89
C TRP A 13 -41.03 14.77 -30.24
N THR A 14 -39.72 14.55 -30.24
CA THR A 14 -38.87 14.50 -31.45
C THR A 14 -39.33 13.49 -32.53
N PRO A 15 -39.95 12.33 -32.23
CA PRO A 15 -40.52 11.45 -33.25
C PRO A 15 -41.70 12.06 -34.01
N THR A 16 -42.37 13.09 -33.46
CA THR A 16 -43.50 13.78 -34.11
C THR A 16 -43.04 14.83 -35.13
N LEU A 17 -41.73 15.10 -35.22
CA LEU A 17 -41.17 16.08 -36.14
C LEU A 17 -41.13 15.57 -37.59
N PRO A 18 -41.37 16.44 -38.59
CA PRO A 18 -41.16 16.09 -40.00
C PRO A 18 -39.72 15.64 -40.24
N ARG A 19 -39.55 14.54 -40.98
CA ARG A 19 -38.22 13.93 -41.24
C ARG A 19 -37.22 14.90 -41.89
N ALA A 20 -37.68 15.77 -42.78
CA ALA A 20 -36.84 16.76 -43.44
C ALA A 20 -36.26 17.77 -42.44
N THR A 21 -37.13 18.30 -41.57
CA THR A 21 -36.75 19.27 -40.52
C THR A 21 -35.80 18.64 -39.50
N TYR A 22 -36.07 17.41 -39.08
CA TYR A 22 -35.21 16.66 -38.17
C TYR A 22 -33.81 16.42 -38.76
N ARG A 23 -33.72 16.03 -40.04
CA ARG A 23 -32.43 15.83 -40.73
C ARG A 23 -31.66 17.14 -40.93
N ALA A 24 -32.35 18.22 -41.29
CA ALA A 24 -31.74 19.54 -41.43
C ALA A 24 -31.14 20.02 -40.11
N PHE A 25 -31.89 19.89 -39.00
CA PHE A 25 -31.43 20.20 -37.66
C PHE A 25 -30.19 19.38 -37.27
N LEU A 26 -30.22 18.06 -37.47
CA LEU A 26 -29.09 17.19 -37.17
C LEU A 26 -27.85 17.53 -37.99
N GLY A 27 -28.01 17.79 -39.28
CA GLY A 27 -26.93 18.15 -40.18
C GLY A 27 -26.24 19.45 -39.74
N GLU A 28 -27.03 20.50 -39.52
CA GLU A 28 -26.49 21.80 -39.10
C GLU A 28 -25.94 21.76 -37.66
N GLY A 29 -26.65 21.14 -36.73
CA GLY A 29 -26.21 20.94 -35.35
C GLY A 29 -24.89 20.18 -35.26
N MET A 30 -24.73 19.07 -36.00
CA MET A 30 -23.47 18.33 -36.02
C MET A 30 -22.33 19.10 -36.68
N ARG A 31 -22.60 19.90 -37.72
CA ARG A 31 -21.60 20.81 -38.30
C ARG A 31 -21.09 21.82 -37.28
N ARG A 32 -21.98 22.37 -36.45
CA ARG A 32 -21.58 23.33 -35.40
C ARG A 32 -20.87 22.67 -34.22
N VAL A 33 -21.34 21.51 -33.75
CA VAL A 33 -20.70 20.75 -32.67
C VAL A 33 -19.25 20.37 -33.01
N THR A 34 -19.00 20.04 -34.28
CA THR A 34 -17.67 19.65 -34.77
C THR A 34 -16.73 20.84 -35.02
N ARG A 35 -17.25 21.97 -35.49
CA ARG A 35 -16.44 23.15 -35.89
C ARG A 35 -16.27 24.21 -34.81
N THR A 36 -17.12 24.23 -33.79
CA THR A 36 -17.11 25.27 -32.75
C THR A 36 -16.93 24.66 -31.36
N THR A 37 -16.66 25.51 -30.36
CA THR A 37 -16.58 25.13 -28.93
C THR A 37 -17.90 25.33 -28.18
N GLN A 38 -18.98 25.71 -28.88
CA GLN A 38 -20.29 26.03 -28.30
C GLN A 38 -20.87 24.87 -27.46
N THR A 39 -21.64 25.19 -26.42
CA THR A 39 -22.37 24.19 -25.62
C THR A 39 -23.55 23.62 -26.40
N LEU A 40 -24.09 22.47 -25.98
CA LEU A 40 -25.29 21.90 -26.62
C LEU A 40 -26.46 22.89 -26.61
N GLU A 41 -26.60 23.67 -25.54
CA GLU A 41 -27.66 24.67 -25.42
C GLU A 41 -27.53 25.77 -26.48
N GLN A 42 -26.31 26.29 -26.68
CA GLN A 42 -26.01 27.32 -27.68
C GLN A 42 -26.21 26.79 -29.11
N VAL A 43 -25.80 25.54 -29.37
CA VAL A 43 -26.01 24.91 -30.68
C VAL A 43 -27.50 24.71 -30.95
N VAL A 44 -28.27 24.23 -29.98
CA VAL A 44 -29.73 24.09 -30.14
C VAL A 44 -30.37 25.44 -30.39
N ALA A 45 -30.04 26.47 -29.60
CA ALA A 45 -30.58 27.82 -29.81
C ALA A 45 -30.29 28.39 -31.21
N ALA A 46 -29.13 28.07 -31.79
CA ALA A 46 -28.73 28.56 -33.11
C ALA A 46 -29.27 27.74 -34.30
N CYS A 47 -29.65 26.47 -34.08
CA CYS A 47 -30.07 25.54 -35.14
C CYS A 47 -31.57 25.27 -35.18
N VAL A 48 -32.32 25.74 -34.18
CA VAL A 48 -33.76 25.47 -34.08
C VAL A 48 -34.51 26.25 -35.18
N PRO A 49 -35.34 25.57 -35.99
CA PRO A 49 -36.03 26.18 -37.13
C PRO A 49 -37.26 27.02 -36.74
N ALA A 50 -37.80 26.88 -35.53
CA ALA A 50 -38.95 27.64 -35.05
C ALA A 50 -38.69 28.18 -33.62
N PRO A 51 -38.81 29.51 -33.39
CA PRO A 51 -38.50 30.11 -32.08
C PRO A 51 -39.38 29.54 -30.94
N SER A 52 -40.60 29.11 -31.25
CA SER A 52 -41.53 28.46 -30.31
C SER A 52 -41.02 27.12 -29.72
N TRP A 53 -39.99 26.51 -30.30
CA TRP A 53 -39.35 25.30 -29.74
C TRP A 53 -38.27 25.64 -28.71
N VAL A 54 -37.79 26.89 -28.70
CA VAL A 54 -36.79 27.40 -27.75
C VAL A 54 -37.45 27.77 -26.42
N ASP A 55 -38.70 28.24 -26.46
CA ASP A 55 -39.47 28.66 -25.29
C ASP A 55 -39.90 27.49 -24.39
N ASP A 56 -39.99 26.28 -24.96
CA ASP A 56 -40.31 25.05 -24.23
C ASP A 56 -39.03 24.36 -23.74
N VAL A 57 -38.82 24.40 -22.42
CA VAL A 57 -37.64 23.85 -21.75
C VAL A 57 -37.43 22.37 -22.07
N HIS A 58 -38.50 21.57 -22.11
CA HIS A 58 -38.40 20.12 -22.30
C HIS A 58 -38.06 19.75 -23.75
N LYS A 59 -38.63 20.46 -24.73
CA LYS A 59 -38.30 20.26 -26.15
C LYS A 59 -36.85 20.60 -26.44
N ARG A 60 -36.36 21.71 -25.88
CA ARG A 60 -34.95 22.11 -25.98
C ARG A 60 -34.03 21.05 -25.39
N GLU A 61 -34.33 20.53 -24.22
CA GLU A 61 -33.54 19.47 -23.57
C GLU A 61 -33.58 18.13 -24.35
N GLU A 62 -34.70 17.82 -25.01
CA GLU A 62 -34.82 16.65 -25.88
C GLU A 62 -33.93 16.77 -27.13
N LEU A 63 -33.91 17.95 -27.77
CA LEU A 63 -33.04 18.25 -28.91
C LEU A 63 -31.54 18.17 -28.55
N GLN A 64 -31.16 18.59 -27.34
CA GLN A 64 -29.79 18.41 -26.84
C GLN A 64 -29.41 16.93 -26.74
N CYS A 65 -30.32 16.07 -26.27
CA CYS A 65 -30.09 14.63 -26.17
C CYS A 65 -29.96 13.99 -27.56
N VAL A 66 -30.76 14.42 -28.53
CA VAL A 66 -30.67 13.99 -29.94
C VAL A 66 -29.32 14.37 -30.56
N LEU A 67 -28.84 15.60 -30.35
CA LEU A 67 -27.52 16.02 -30.83
C LEU A 67 -26.39 15.24 -30.15
N LEU A 68 -26.49 14.99 -28.85
CA LEU A 68 -25.52 14.17 -28.13
C LEU A 68 -25.52 12.72 -28.63
N GLU A 69 -26.69 12.18 -28.99
CA GLU A 69 -26.79 10.85 -29.60
C GLU A 69 -26.13 10.79 -30.97
N ALA A 70 -26.37 11.79 -31.81
CA ALA A 70 -25.70 11.92 -33.09
C ALA A 70 -24.17 12.02 -32.91
N ALA A 71 -23.69 12.82 -31.97
CA ALA A 71 -22.26 12.98 -31.67
C ALA A 71 -21.59 11.67 -31.22
N LEU A 72 -22.27 10.86 -30.42
CA LEU A 72 -21.78 9.53 -30.02
C LEU A 72 -21.75 8.55 -31.19
N ARG A 73 -22.73 8.59 -32.09
CA ARG A 73 -22.77 7.74 -33.29
C ARG A 73 -21.67 8.11 -34.29
N THR A 74 -21.36 9.40 -34.44
CA THR A 74 -20.30 9.89 -35.35
C THR A 74 -18.89 9.81 -34.76
N ARG A 75 -18.70 9.24 -33.55
CA ARG A 75 -17.41 9.10 -32.86
C ARG A 75 -16.63 10.42 -32.74
N LEU A 76 -17.31 11.46 -32.26
CA LEU A 76 -16.69 12.75 -31.97
C LEU A 76 -15.43 12.60 -31.09
N PRO A 77 -14.37 13.41 -31.25
CA PRO A 77 -13.22 13.40 -30.37
C PRO A 77 -13.63 13.48 -28.88
N LEU A 78 -13.08 12.58 -28.07
CA LEU A 78 -13.48 12.42 -26.67
C LEU A 78 -13.33 13.67 -25.79
N PRO A 79 -12.32 14.55 -25.97
CA PRO A 79 -12.26 15.83 -25.26
C PRO A 79 -13.43 16.76 -25.61
N ARG A 80 -13.91 16.72 -26.85
CA ARG A 80 -15.08 17.50 -27.27
C ARG A 80 -16.35 16.91 -26.68
N LEU A 81 -16.48 15.59 -26.65
CA LEU A 81 -17.60 14.90 -25.99
C LEU A 81 -17.70 15.25 -24.50
N GLU A 82 -16.55 15.38 -23.82
CA GLU A 82 -16.46 15.80 -22.42
C GLU A 82 -17.04 17.21 -22.21
N GLN A 83 -16.75 18.16 -23.09
CA GLN A 83 -17.29 19.53 -23.03
C GLN A 83 -18.80 19.60 -23.26
N LEU A 84 -19.34 18.69 -24.07
CA LEU A 84 -20.77 18.64 -24.37
C LEU A 84 -21.59 18.01 -23.23
N CYS A 85 -20.97 17.16 -22.42
CA CYS A 85 -21.62 16.48 -21.30
C CYS A 85 -21.42 17.27 -19.99
N ALA A 86 -22.21 18.34 -19.80
CA ALA A 86 -22.21 19.07 -18.53
C ALA A 86 -22.83 18.21 -17.41
N VAL A 87 -22.10 18.08 -16.29
CA VAL A 87 -22.55 17.38 -15.09
C VAL A 87 -23.53 18.29 -14.34
N GLN A 88 -24.74 17.79 -14.11
CA GLN A 88 -25.75 18.55 -13.37
C GLN A 88 -25.66 18.25 -11.87
N VAL A 89 -25.60 19.32 -11.06
CA VAL A 89 -25.50 19.22 -9.60
C VAL A 89 -26.88 19.11 -8.96
N GLN A 90 -27.97 19.56 -9.58
CA GLN A 90 -29.32 19.54 -8.99
C GLN A 90 -30.22 18.48 -9.64
N PRO A 91 -31.10 17.81 -8.86
CA PRO A 91 -32.04 16.85 -9.42
C PRO A 91 -33.07 17.56 -10.33
N PRO A 92 -33.45 16.96 -11.47
CA PRO A 92 -34.43 17.56 -12.37
C PRO A 92 -35.83 17.56 -11.74
N VAL A 93 -36.46 18.74 -11.61
CA VAL A 93 -37.83 18.93 -11.12
C VAL A 93 -38.77 19.10 -12.31
N GLY A 94 -39.93 18.43 -12.29
CA GLY A 94 -40.97 18.59 -13.33
C GLY A 94 -40.64 18.00 -14.70
N VAL A 95 -39.57 17.19 -14.84
CA VAL A 95 -39.17 16.62 -16.14
C VAL A 95 -39.99 15.37 -16.46
N PRO A 96 -40.55 15.25 -17.69
CA PRO A 96 -41.29 14.07 -18.12
C PRO A 96 -40.46 12.76 -17.99
N PRO A 97 -41.05 11.65 -17.51
CA PRO A 97 -40.38 10.35 -17.42
C PRO A 97 -39.63 9.86 -18.67
N PRO A 98 -40.17 9.97 -19.92
CA PRO A 98 -39.48 9.52 -21.12
C PRO A 98 -38.20 10.34 -21.40
N LEU A 99 -38.26 11.65 -21.21
CA LEU A 99 -37.14 12.55 -21.43
C LEU A 99 -36.04 12.32 -20.40
N LEU A 100 -36.41 12.06 -19.14
CA LEU A 100 -35.46 11.69 -18.10
C LEU A 100 -34.79 10.33 -18.37
N ALA A 101 -35.52 9.36 -18.91
CA ALA A 101 -34.95 8.08 -19.33
C ALA A 101 -33.96 8.27 -20.49
N PHE A 102 -34.29 9.12 -21.46
CA PHE A 102 -33.41 9.44 -22.59
C PHE A 102 -32.11 10.12 -22.13
N ARG A 103 -32.19 11.11 -21.23
CA ARG A 103 -31.02 11.76 -20.61
C ARG A 103 -30.08 10.75 -19.94
N ARG A 104 -30.64 9.84 -19.14
CA ARG A 104 -29.88 8.80 -18.45
C ARG A 104 -29.19 7.86 -19.43
N ALA A 105 -29.88 7.46 -20.49
CA ALA A 105 -29.29 6.62 -21.55
C ALA A 105 -28.12 7.34 -22.23
N MET A 106 -28.24 8.64 -22.48
CA MET A 106 -27.16 9.42 -23.09
C MET A 106 -25.94 9.58 -22.19
N LEU A 107 -26.15 9.84 -20.89
CA LEU A 107 -25.07 9.87 -19.90
C LEU A 107 -24.34 8.52 -19.82
N PHE A 108 -25.07 7.41 -19.82
CA PHE A 108 -24.48 6.08 -19.81
C PHE A 108 -23.63 5.82 -21.06
N ARG A 109 -24.13 6.17 -22.25
CA ARG A 109 -23.40 6.01 -23.51
C ARG A 109 -22.14 6.89 -23.54
N ALA A 110 -22.23 8.14 -23.08
CA ALA A 110 -21.07 9.03 -22.97
C ALA A 110 -20.02 8.47 -21.99
N PHE A 111 -20.44 7.96 -20.85
CA PHE A 111 -19.56 7.27 -19.90
C PHE A 111 -18.84 6.07 -20.53
N THR A 112 -19.57 5.21 -21.25
CA THR A 112 -18.96 4.05 -21.91
C THR A 112 -17.94 4.45 -22.97
N ALA A 113 -18.21 5.52 -23.74
CA ALA A 113 -17.27 6.04 -24.73
C ALA A 113 -15.98 6.59 -24.08
N GLN A 114 -16.11 7.35 -22.99
CA GLN A 114 -14.95 7.87 -22.23
C GLN A 114 -14.13 6.73 -21.60
N LEU A 115 -14.80 5.69 -21.07
CA LEU A 115 -14.15 4.54 -20.45
C LEU A 115 -13.37 3.71 -21.48
N GLN A 116 -13.97 3.43 -22.65
CA GLN A 116 -13.30 2.76 -23.76
C GLN A 116 -12.11 3.57 -24.29
N GLY A 117 -12.26 4.90 -24.32
CA GLY A 117 -11.22 5.84 -24.67
C GLY A 117 -10.12 6.07 -23.63
N ARG A 118 -10.11 5.31 -22.51
CA ARG A 118 -9.15 5.42 -21.40
C ARG A 118 -9.10 6.82 -20.74
N ARG A 119 -10.16 7.63 -20.90
CA ARG A 119 -10.31 8.93 -20.21
C ARG A 119 -11.03 8.74 -18.89
N PHE A 120 -10.34 8.12 -17.94
CA PHE A 120 -10.95 7.65 -16.68
C PHE A 120 -11.49 8.78 -15.82
N ALA A 121 -10.84 9.95 -15.80
CA ALA A 121 -11.31 11.09 -14.99
C ALA A 121 -12.55 11.76 -15.60
N ALA A 122 -12.64 11.83 -16.92
CA ALA A 122 -13.86 12.26 -17.61
C ALA A 122 -15.03 11.30 -17.34
N ALA A 123 -14.80 9.99 -17.41
CA ALA A 123 -15.80 8.98 -17.05
C ALA A 123 -16.23 9.09 -15.58
N ALA A 124 -15.28 9.31 -14.66
CA ALA A 124 -15.56 9.47 -13.24
C ALA A 124 -16.43 10.71 -12.92
N ARG A 125 -16.20 11.84 -13.61
CA ARG A 125 -17.02 13.06 -13.44
C ARG A 125 -18.50 12.82 -13.74
N LEU A 126 -18.81 12.02 -14.75
CA LEU A 126 -20.20 11.70 -15.11
C LEU A 126 -20.95 10.92 -14.01
N LEU A 127 -20.24 10.24 -13.10
CA LEU A 127 -20.87 9.57 -11.95
C LEU A 127 -21.47 10.56 -10.94
N GLY A 128 -21.01 11.82 -10.94
CA GLY A 128 -21.51 12.86 -10.06
C GLY A 128 -22.84 13.48 -10.50
N ASP A 129 -23.38 13.08 -11.67
CA ASP A 129 -24.56 13.71 -12.25
C ASP A 129 -25.85 13.37 -11.49
N ALA A 130 -26.57 14.40 -11.04
CA ALA A 130 -27.79 14.30 -10.25
C ALA A 130 -28.97 13.65 -10.98
N ARG A 131 -28.91 13.51 -12.31
CA ARG A 131 -29.95 12.83 -13.09
C ARG A 131 -29.90 11.31 -12.95
N LEU A 132 -28.77 10.73 -12.55
CA LEU A 132 -28.57 9.28 -12.48
C LEU A 132 -29.42 8.65 -11.37
N ARG A 133 -29.91 7.43 -11.61
CA ARG A 133 -30.51 6.59 -10.55
C ARG A 133 -29.41 5.96 -9.68
N PRO A 134 -29.68 5.63 -8.40
CA PRO A 134 -28.66 5.01 -7.53
C PRO A 134 -28.12 3.69 -8.11
N SER A 135 -28.99 2.86 -8.68
CA SER A 135 -28.61 1.61 -9.34
C SER A 135 -27.73 1.82 -10.58
N GLN A 136 -28.00 2.87 -11.37
CA GLN A 136 -27.21 3.23 -12.55
C GLN A 136 -25.82 3.74 -12.15
N MET A 137 -25.74 4.64 -11.17
CA MET A 137 -24.47 5.13 -10.62
C MET A 137 -23.62 3.97 -10.10
N THR A 138 -24.22 3.08 -9.31
CA THR A 138 -23.55 1.89 -8.75
C THR A 138 -23.00 0.99 -9.87
N PHE A 139 -23.81 0.72 -10.90
CA PHE A 139 -23.37 -0.07 -12.05
C PHE A 139 -22.21 0.57 -12.82
N MET A 140 -22.30 1.87 -13.11
CA MET A 140 -21.24 2.61 -13.80
C MET A 140 -19.95 2.65 -12.97
N LEU A 141 -20.04 2.86 -11.66
CA LEU A 141 -18.87 2.82 -10.77
C LEU A 141 -18.23 1.43 -10.72
N ARG A 142 -19.02 0.34 -10.69
CA ARG A 142 -18.48 -1.02 -10.83
C ARG A 142 -17.70 -1.20 -12.14
N LYS A 143 -18.23 -0.70 -13.26
CA LYS A 143 -17.54 -0.74 -14.57
C LYS A 143 -16.26 0.07 -14.57
N LEU A 144 -16.25 1.25 -13.94
CA LEU A 144 -15.04 2.05 -13.76
C LEU A 144 -13.99 1.28 -12.95
N LEU A 145 -14.35 0.76 -11.77
CA LEU A 145 -13.43 0.00 -10.91
C LEU A 145 -12.87 -1.24 -11.62
N GLN A 146 -13.69 -1.95 -12.39
CA GLN A 146 -13.24 -3.07 -13.21
C GLN A 146 -12.18 -2.62 -14.23
N ALA A 147 -12.39 -1.50 -14.92
CA ALA A 147 -11.41 -0.97 -15.85
C ALA A 147 -10.12 -0.52 -15.15
N LEU A 148 -10.21 0.11 -13.98
CA LEU A 148 -9.05 0.56 -13.19
C LEU A 148 -8.19 -0.61 -12.69
N ARG A 149 -8.78 -1.78 -12.42
CA ARG A 149 -8.07 -2.98 -11.97
C ARG A 149 -7.15 -3.58 -13.02
N VAL A 150 -7.55 -3.51 -14.29
CA VAL A 150 -6.83 -4.05 -15.45
C VAL A 150 -5.60 -3.19 -15.79
N HIS A 151 -5.63 -1.90 -15.46
CA HIS A 151 -4.55 -0.97 -15.79
C HIS A 151 -3.53 -0.86 -14.64
N PRO A 152 -2.22 -1.09 -14.89
CA PRO A 152 -1.21 -1.14 -13.84
C PRO A 152 -1.06 0.19 -13.09
N ALA A 153 -0.61 0.11 -11.84
CA ALA A 153 -0.45 1.26 -10.95
C ALA A 153 0.67 2.23 -11.37
N ALA A 154 1.64 1.75 -12.16
CA ALA A 154 2.93 2.40 -12.39
C ALA A 154 3.06 3.14 -13.73
N LEU A 155 2.07 3.08 -14.63
CA LEU A 155 2.16 3.80 -15.90
C LEU A 155 1.85 5.28 -15.68
N LEU A 156 2.85 6.14 -15.98
CA LEU A 156 2.60 7.54 -16.29
C LEU A 156 1.61 7.56 -17.47
N ALA A 157 0.35 7.90 -17.19
CA ALA A 157 -0.63 8.08 -18.24
C ALA A 157 -0.14 9.18 -19.18
N SER A 158 -0.31 9.01 -20.49
CA SER A 158 0.01 10.03 -21.50
C SER A 158 -0.65 11.37 -21.19
N GLU A 159 -1.82 11.34 -20.56
CA GLU A 159 -2.48 12.49 -19.95
C GLU A 159 -2.64 12.29 -18.43
N PRO A 160 -1.87 12.99 -17.57
CA PRO A 160 -1.95 12.82 -16.12
C PRO A 160 -3.33 13.20 -15.56
N ALA A 161 -4.00 14.16 -16.20
CA ALA A 161 -5.36 14.59 -15.87
C ALA A 161 -6.42 13.49 -16.07
N GLN A 162 -6.15 12.50 -16.92
CA GLN A 162 -7.06 11.38 -17.22
C GLN A 162 -6.60 10.06 -16.57
N SER A 163 -5.59 10.12 -15.70
CA SER A 163 -5.02 8.95 -15.06
C SER A 163 -6.03 8.23 -14.14
N PRO A 164 -5.82 6.93 -13.86
CA PRO A 164 -6.55 6.19 -12.82
C PRO A 164 -6.60 6.89 -11.45
N ARG A 165 -5.51 7.57 -11.06
CA ARG A 165 -5.47 8.34 -9.80
C ARG A 165 -6.37 9.56 -9.87
N ALA A 166 -6.37 10.29 -10.99
CA ALA A 166 -7.27 11.42 -11.20
C ALA A 166 -8.74 10.98 -11.18
N ALA A 167 -9.06 9.84 -11.79
CA ALA A 167 -10.40 9.26 -11.73
C ALA A 167 -10.86 8.96 -10.30
N LEU A 168 -10.01 8.34 -9.48
CA LEU A 168 -10.33 8.07 -8.07
C LEU A 168 -10.49 9.36 -7.25
N ARG A 169 -9.70 10.42 -7.52
CA ARG A 169 -9.92 11.73 -6.89
C ARG A 169 -11.30 12.28 -7.25
N GLN A 170 -11.66 12.26 -8.52
CA GLN A 170 -12.98 12.71 -8.97
C GLN A 170 -14.12 11.92 -8.32
N VAL A 171 -13.97 10.59 -8.18
CA VAL A 171 -14.93 9.76 -7.44
C VAL A 171 -15.02 10.18 -5.97
N CYS A 172 -13.89 10.40 -5.29
CA CYS A 172 -13.88 10.79 -3.89
C CYS A 172 -14.45 12.20 -3.64
N GLU A 173 -14.29 13.11 -4.60
CA GLU A 173 -14.77 14.49 -4.51
C GLU A 173 -16.28 14.61 -4.80
N HIS A 174 -16.78 13.94 -5.84
CA HIS A 174 -18.13 14.20 -6.37
C HIS A 174 -19.17 13.20 -5.87
N LEU A 175 -18.77 11.95 -5.66
CA LEU A 175 -19.73 10.89 -5.36
C LEU A 175 -20.34 10.97 -3.95
N PRO A 176 -19.65 11.47 -2.89
CA PRO A 176 -20.28 11.58 -1.58
C PRO A 176 -21.49 12.52 -1.56
N ALA A 177 -21.40 13.67 -2.23
CA ALA A 177 -22.51 14.61 -2.36
C ALA A 177 -23.71 13.97 -3.09
N THR A 178 -23.47 13.10 -4.07
CA THR A 178 -24.52 12.40 -4.82
C THR A 178 -25.10 11.23 -4.03
N ALA A 179 -24.28 10.47 -3.32
CA ALA A 179 -24.71 9.36 -2.47
C ALA A 179 -25.62 9.80 -1.33
N GLN A 180 -25.32 10.95 -0.69
CA GLN A 180 -26.17 11.54 0.35
C GLN A 180 -27.57 11.92 -0.14
N ARG A 181 -27.73 12.26 -1.43
CA ARG A 181 -29.01 12.71 -2.01
C ARG A 181 -29.86 11.57 -2.55
N VAL A 182 -29.23 10.54 -3.10
CA VAL A 182 -29.88 9.53 -3.94
C VAL A 182 -30.13 8.21 -3.19
N GLY A 183 -29.51 8.03 -2.02
CA GLY A 183 -29.64 6.83 -1.21
C GLY A 183 -28.63 5.72 -1.57
N ALA A 184 -28.84 4.56 -0.96
CA ALA A 184 -27.95 3.41 -0.77
C ALA A 184 -26.78 3.19 -1.76
N LEU A 185 -25.55 3.26 -1.25
CA LEU A 185 -24.35 2.75 -1.90
C LEU A 185 -24.16 1.26 -1.57
N ASP A 186 -23.82 0.46 -2.58
CA ASP A 186 -23.48 -0.95 -2.39
C ASP A 186 -22.15 -1.13 -1.61
N GLU A 187 -22.17 -2.00 -0.60
CA GLU A 187 -21.03 -2.43 0.20
C GLU A 187 -19.80 -2.79 -0.63
N ARG A 188 -19.99 -3.59 -1.70
CA ARG A 188 -18.90 -4.06 -2.55
C ARG A 188 -18.24 -2.93 -3.32
N VAL A 189 -19.01 -1.89 -3.64
CA VAL A 189 -18.54 -0.72 -4.35
C VAL A 189 -17.77 0.20 -3.41
N PHE A 190 -18.30 0.42 -2.20
CA PHE A 190 -17.61 1.16 -1.13
C PHE A 190 -16.21 0.58 -0.87
N LEU A 191 -16.15 -0.73 -0.65
CA LEU A 191 -14.89 -1.43 -0.40
C LEU A 191 -14.01 -1.49 -1.66
N GLY A 192 -14.61 -1.64 -2.84
CA GLY A 192 -13.90 -1.63 -4.11
C GLY A 192 -13.10 -0.34 -4.33
N VAL A 193 -13.66 0.82 -3.94
CA VAL A 193 -12.95 2.10 -3.96
C VAL A 193 -11.79 2.13 -2.96
N LEU A 194 -12.00 1.70 -1.71
CA LEU A 194 -10.94 1.63 -0.69
C LEU A 194 -9.77 0.72 -1.14
N ARG A 195 -10.07 -0.43 -1.74
CA ARG A 195 -9.04 -1.34 -2.29
C ARG A 195 -8.22 -0.69 -3.39
N GLU A 196 -8.85 0.04 -4.31
CA GLU A 196 -8.14 0.75 -5.38
C GLU A 196 -7.33 1.96 -4.88
N LEU A 197 -7.84 2.70 -3.89
CA LEU A 197 -7.08 3.75 -3.20
C LEU A 197 -5.85 3.17 -2.49
N GLY A 198 -6.01 2.06 -1.78
CA GLY A 198 -4.92 1.33 -1.12
C GLY A 198 -3.88 0.84 -2.13
N ARG A 199 -4.31 0.16 -3.21
CA ARG A 199 -3.42 -0.35 -4.27
C ARG A 199 -2.57 0.73 -4.91
N ARG A 200 -3.09 1.97 -4.98
CA ARG A 200 -2.40 3.13 -5.60
C ARG A 200 -1.74 4.05 -4.57
N ARG A 201 -1.67 3.66 -3.30
CA ARG A 201 -1.09 4.44 -2.18
C ARG A 201 -1.68 5.85 -2.08
N MET A 202 -3.00 5.95 -2.14
CA MET A 202 -3.76 7.19 -1.99
C MET A 202 -4.41 7.28 -0.60
N HIS A 203 -3.61 7.09 0.45
CA HIS A 203 -4.08 6.93 1.83
C HIS A 203 -4.85 8.14 2.38
N ALA A 204 -4.40 9.35 2.04
CA ALA A 204 -5.07 10.60 2.43
C ALA A 204 -6.54 10.71 1.99
N HIS A 205 -6.97 9.97 0.96
CA HIS A 205 -8.36 9.98 0.48
C HIS A 205 -9.22 8.87 1.10
N MET A 206 -8.64 7.90 1.80
CA MET A 206 -9.37 6.75 2.34
C MET A 206 -10.29 7.13 3.51
N ALA A 207 -9.78 7.91 4.48
CA ALA A 207 -10.57 8.37 5.62
C ALA A 207 -11.70 9.35 5.23
N PRO A 208 -11.45 10.38 4.38
CA PRO A 208 -12.53 11.24 3.87
C PRO A 208 -13.62 10.46 3.12
N TRP A 209 -13.23 9.50 2.28
CA TRP A 209 -14.18 8.62 1.58
C TRP A 209 -15.03 7.81 2.55
N ALA A 210 -14.39 7.17 3.54
CA ALA A 210 -15.10 6.39 4.55
C ALA A 210 -16.11 7.25 5.32
N ARG A 211 -15.69 8.42 5.81
CA ARG A 211 -16.53 9.34 6.58
C ARG A 211 -17.74 9.82 5.79
N ALA A 212 -17.56 10.14 4.51
CA ALA A 212 -18.62 10.73 3.71
C ALA A 212 -19.60 9.71 3.13
N CYS A 213 -19.13 8.49 2.82
CA CYS A 213 -19.93 7.47 2.15
C CYS A 213 -20.49 6.38 3.09
N ALA A 214 -19.86 6.09 4.23
CA ALA A 214 -20.32 5.02 5.13
C ALA A 214 -21.78 5.19 5.62
N PRO A 215 -22.30 6.41 5.91
CA PRO A 215 -23.70 6.57 6.29
C PRO A 215 -24.69 6.18 5.18
N ALA A 216 -24.26 6.20 3.92
CA ALA A 216 -25.09 5.87 2.77
C ALA A 216 -25.02 4.39 2.37
N VAL A 217 -24.21 3.56 3.04
CA VAL A 217 -24.09 2.13 2.70
C VAL A 217 -25.18 1.33 3.41
N GLN A 218 -26.00 0.60 2.65
CA GLN A 218 -26.99 -0.31 3.22
C GLN A 218 -26.38 -1.69 3.47
N GLY A 219 -26.26 -2.10 4.74
CA GLY A 219 -25.99 -3.49 5.12
C GLY A 219 -25.24 -3.69 6.45
N SER A 220 -25.27 -4.95 6.89
CA SER A 220 -24.82 -5.50 8.19
C SER A 220 -23.34 -6.00 8.09
N PRO A 221 -22.69 -6.66 9.08
CA PRO A 221 -21.23 -6.76 9.21
C PRO A 221 -20.49 -7.66 8.20
N THR A 222 -21.07 -7.96 7.03
CA THR A 222 -20.43 -8.76 5.96
C THR A 222 -19.13 -8.13 5.43
N LEU A 223 -18.95 -6.81 5.58
CA LEU A 223 -17.75 -6.07 5.19
C LEU A 223 -16.58 -6.15 6.16
N ALA A 224 -16.84 -6.53 7.41
CA ALA A 224 -15.91 -6.47 8.54
C ALA A 224 -14.54 -7.14 8.27
N PRO A 225 -14.46 -8.39 7.73
CA PRO A 225 -13.17 -9.03 7.46
C PRO A 225 -12.43 -8.39 6.28
N GLU A 226 -13.14 -7.95 5.24
CA GLU A 226 -12.51 -7.33 4.07
C GLU A 226 -11.97 -5.93 4.38
N LEU A 227 -12.66 -5.18 5.25
CA LEU A 227 -12.14 -3.91 5.77
C LEU A 227 -10.90 -4.11 6.64
N ALA A 228 -10.89 -5.16 7.49
CA ALA A 228 -9.75 -5.48 8.32
C ALA A 228 -8.52 -5.83 7.46
N GLU A 229 -8.70 -6.52 6.34
CA GLU A 229 -7.63 -6.80 5.38
C GLU A 229 -7.08 -5.51 4.74
N VAL A 230 -7.94 -4.55 4.40
CA VAL A 230 -7.52 -3.24 3.88
C VAL A 230 -6.69 -2.49 4.91
N VAL A 231 -7.18 -2.40 6.16
CA VAL A 231 -6.45 -1.75 7.28
C VAL A 231 -5.12 -2.43 7.51
N HIS A 232 -5.09 -3.76 7.56
CA HIS A 232 -3.87 -4.56 7.67
C HIS A 232 -2.87 -4.20 6.58
N ARG A 233 -3.28 -4.20 5.32
CA ARG A 233 -2.40 -3.89 4.19
C ARG A 233 -1.84 -2.47 4.24
N VAL A 234 -2.65 -1.49 4.63
CA VAL A 234 -2.20 -0.08 4.75
C VAL A 234 -1.20 0.07 5.90
N ALA A 235 -1.49 -0.53 7.06
CA ALA A 235 -0.61 -0.45 8.22
C ALA A 235 0.71 -1.20 8.00
N THR A 236 0.66 -2.47 7.58
CA THR A 236 1.84 -3.36 7.51
C THR A 236 2.57 -3.28 6.17
N SER A 237 1.86 -3.45 5.05
CA SER A 237 2.51 -3.60 3.73
C SER A 237 2.92 -2.26 3.12
N HIS A 238 2.16 -1.19 3.41
CA HIS A 238 2.48 0.15 2.92
C HIS A 238 3.29 0.97 3.93
N GLY A 239 3.35 0.55 5.20
CA GLY A 239 4.03 1.27 6.27
C GLY A 239 3.37 2.61 6.60
N ALA A 240 2.03 2.68 6.55
CA ALA A 240 1.26 3.88 6.85
C ALA A 240 0.25 3.64 7.99
N PRO A 241 0.71 3.34 9.22
CA PRO A 241 -0.17 3.02 10.34
C PRO A 241 -1.03 4.21 10.79
N GLY A 242 -0.53 5.44 10.71
CA GLY A 242 -1.30 6.65 11.02
C GLY A 242 -2.50 6.84 10.09
N ASP A 243 -2.32 6.65 8.78
CA ASP A 243 -3.43 6.69 7.82
C ASP A 243 -4.43 5.54 8.04
N ALA A 244 -3.94 4.36 8.42
CA ALA A 244 -4.79 3.22 8.76
C ALA A 244 -5.63 3.49 10.02
N ALA A 245 -5.06 4.14 11.04
CA ALA A 245 -5.78 4.59 12.22
C ALA A 245 -6.84 5.64 11.86
N MET A 246 -6.50 6.62 11.05
CA MET A 246 -7.44 7.62 10.53
C MET A 246 -8.61 6.99 9.77
N LEU A 247 -8.35 5.94 8.98
CA LEU A 247 -9.39 5.18 8.31
C LEU A 247 -10.31 4.48 9.33
N VAL A 248 -9.76 3.77 10.31
CA VAL A 248 -10.55 3.09 11.36
C VAL A 248 -11.43 4.07 12.13
N MET A 249 -10.88 5.25 12.47
CA MET A 249 -11.62 6.31 13.15
C MET A 249 -12.72 6.92 12.26
N ALA A 250 -12.53 6.95 10.95
CA ALA A 250 -13.54 7.41 10.00
C ALA A 250 -14.67 6.38 9.75
N LEU A 251 -14.48 5.11 10.11
CA LEU A 251 -15.52 4.09 9.98
C LEU A 251 -16.57 4.24 11.10
N PRO A 252 -17.85 3.91 10.83
CA PRO A 252 -18.88 3.79 11.85
C PRO A 252 -18.48 2.79 12.95
N ALA A 253 -18.88 3.06 14.19
CA ALA A 253 -18.61 2.19 15.34
C ALA A 253 -18.89 0.69 15.10
N PRO A 254 -20.05 0.27 14.53
CA PRO A 254 -20.33 -1.16 14.32
C PRO A 254 -19.41 -1.86 13.31
N TRP A 255 -18.65 -1.10 12.51
CA TRP A 255 -17.73 -1.67 11.51
C TRP A 255 -16.29 -1.75 12.01
N ARG A 256 -16.01 -1.15 13.17
CA ARG A 256 -14.69 -1.21 13.80
C ARG A 256 -14.55 -2.58 14.44
N THR A 257 -13.73 -3.43 13.84
CA THR A 257 -13.52 -4.78 14.36
C THR A 257 -12.32 -4.86 15.30
N PRO A 258 -12.32 -5.82 16.25
CA PRO A 258 -11.14 -6.14 17.02
C PRO A 258 -9.92 -6.46 16.15
N ALA A 259 -10.10 -7.07 14.97
CA ALA A 259 -9.00 -7.36 14.04
C ALA A 259 -8.30 -6.10 13.49
N MET A 260 -9.05 -5.03 13.23
CA MET A 260 -8.47 -3.74 12.85
C MET A 260 -7.67 -3.13 13.99
N LEU A 261 -8.24 -3.10 15.19
CA LEU A 261 -7.58 -2.56 16.39
C LEU A 261 -6.32 -3.36 16.73
N HIS A 262 -6.38 -4.69 16.70
CA HIS A 262 -5.22 -5.58 16.85
C HIS A 262 -4.08 -5.25 15.87
N THR A 263 -4.41 -4.91 14.62
CA THR A 263 -3.39 -4.50 13.65
C THR A 263 -2.72 -3.20 14.08
N LEU A 264 -3.50 -2.24 14.58
CA LEU A 264 -3.02 -0.94 15.02
C LEU A 264 -2.25 -0.99 16.35
N LEU A 265 -2.52 -1.97 17.22
CA LEU A 265 -1.77 -2.18 18.48
C LEU A 265 -0.25 -2.32 18.27
N LEU A 266 0.16 -2.83 17.11
CA LEU A 266 1.58 -2.94 16.73
C LEU A 266 2.27 -1.58 16.64
N TYR A 267 1.55 -0.48 16.44
CA TYR A 267 2.13 0.83 16.13
C TYR A 267 1.75 1.91 17.15
N LEU A 268 0.90 1.60 18.13
CA LEU A 268 0.38 2.57 19.12
C LEU A 268 1.46 3.37 19.85
N ASP A 269 2.63 2.77 20.10
CA ASP A 269 3.71 3.38 20.87
C ASP A 269 4.85 3.92 19.98
N GLU A 270 4.76 3.78 18.65
CA GLU A 270 5.88 4.03 17.72
C GLU A 270 5.85 5.41 17.02
N GLU A 271 4.77 6.19 17.14
CA GLU A 271 4.57 7.45 16.39
C GLU A 271 4.48 8.69 17.32
N PRO A 272 5.50 9.56 17.37
CA PRO A 272 5.50 10.78 18.20
C PRO A 272 4.95 12.04 17.48
N SER A 273 4.27 11.92 16.34
CA SER A 273 3.81 13.10 15.60
C SER A 273 2.56 13.73 16.23
N SER A 274 2.54 15.06 16.39
CA SER A 274 1.51 15.82 17.14
C SER A 274 0.09 15.70 16.57
N LEU A 275 -0.05 15.53 15.25
CA LEU A 275 -1.34 15.27 14.57
C LEU A 275 -1.80 13.82 14.72
N ALA A 276 -0.88 12.86 14.87
CA ALA A 276 -1.21 11.47 15.11
C ALA A 276 -1.52 11.20 16.60
N GLY A 277 -0.98 11.99 17.52
CA GLY A 277 -1.19 11.85 18.96
C GLY A 277 -2.68 11.78 19.35
N ALA A 278 -3.49 12.74 18.89
CA ALA A 278 -4.93 12.76 19.17
C ALA A 278 -5.65 11.52 18.62
N VAL A 279 -5.29 11.07 17.41
CA VAL A 279 -5.89 9.88 16.78
C VAL A 279 -5.54 8.62 17.56
N TRP A 280 -4.30 8.52 18.06
CA TRP A 280 -3.86 7.39 18.85
C TRP A 280 -4.47 7.38 20.25
N ASP A 281 -4.71 8.54 20.84
CA ASP A 281 -5.47 8.67 22.10
C ASP A 281 -6.92 8.21 21.90
N ASP A 282 -7.56 8.59 20.79
CA ASP A 282 -8.90 8.11 20.44
C ASP A 282 -8.92 6.59 20.22
N VAL A 283 -7.93 6.04 19.50
CA VAL A 283 -7.79 4.58 19.30
C VAL A 283 -7.62 3.88 20.65
N ARG A 284 -6.84 4.45 21.59
CA ARG A 284 -6.68 3.91 22.94
C ARG A 284 -8.01 3.90 23.70
N GLY A 285 -8.82 4.94 23.55
CA GLY A 285 -10.17 5.03 24.12
C GLY A 285 -11.16 4.01 23.56
N LEU A 286 -10.94 3.51 22.34
CA LEU A 286 -11.77 2.50 21.70
C LEU A 286 -11.37 1.05 22.01
N LEU A 287 -10.29 0.83 22.76
CA LEU A 287 -9.85 -0.52 23.09
C LEU A 287 -10.84 -1.16 24.07
N GLU A 288 -11.48 -2.24 23.63
CA GLU A 288 -12.25 -3.10 24.53
C GLU A 288 -11.35 -3.63 25.67
N PRO A 289 -11.90 -3.94 26.86
CA PRO A 289 -11.11 -4.45 27.99
C PRO A 289 -10.09 -5.55 27.67
N PRO A 290 -10.40 -6.60 26.86
CA PRO A 290 -9.40 -7.60 26.48
C PRO A 290 -8.29 -7.03 25.59
N LEU A 291 -8.61 -6.14 24.65
CA LEU A 291 -7.64 -5.47 23.77
C LEU A 291 -6.75 -4.49 24.55
N ALA A 292 -7.32 -3.78 25.51
CA ALA A 292 -6.61 -2.89 26.41
C ALA A 292 -5.62 -3.66 27.29
N SER A 293 -6.03 -4.83 27.81
CA SER A 293 -5.12 -5.74 28.53
C SER A 293 -3.97 -6.20 27.64
N LEU A 294 -4.26 -6.62 26.41
CA LEU A 294 -3.24 -7.05 25.44
C LEU A 294 -2.26 -5.92 25.09
N HIS A 295 -2.77 -4.71 24.84
CA HIS A 295 -1.96 -3.53 24.63
C HIS A 295 -1.04 -3.25 25.83
N THR A 296 -1.57 -3.33 27.04
CA THR A 296 -0.80 -3.14 28.28
C THR A 296 0.35 -4.14 28.40
N HIS A 297 0.10 -5.42 28.10
CA HIS A 297 1.14 -6.46 28.10
C HIS A 297 2.21 -6.19 27.04
N LEU A 298 1.82 -5.78 25.83
CA LEU A 298 2.77 -5.44 24.76
C LEU A 298 3.60 -4.20 25.11
N ALA A 299 2.99 -3.16 25.68
CA ALA A 299 3.68 -1.97 26.14
C ALA A 299 4.69 -2.31 27.25
N ARG A 300 4.30 -3.12 28.23
CA ARG A 300 5.23 -3.63 29.27
C ARG A 300 6.36 -4.44 28.67
N LEU A 301 6.09 -5.36 27.74
CA LEU A 301 7.12 -6.11 27.03
C LEU A 301 8.10 -5.20 26.29
N ARG A 302 7.63 -4.13 25.64
CA ARG A 302 8.50 -3.11 25.00
C ARG A 302 9.40 -2.44 26.04
N THR A 303 8.85 -2.01 27.17
CA THR A 303 9.66 -1.40 28.24
C THR A 303 10.70 -2.39 28.78
N HIS A 304 10.33 -3.65 28.99
CA HIS A 304 11.25 -4.68 29.48
C HIS A 304 12.34 -5.03 28.46
N ALA A 305 12.02 -5.04 27.16
CA ALA A 305 13.01 -5.21 26.09
C ALA A 305 14.01 -4.04 26.07
N SER A 306 13.52 -2.80 26.14
CA SER A 306 14.39 -1.60 26.16
C SER A 306 15.32 -1.55 27.39
N GLN A 307 14.85 -2.08 28.53
CA GLN A 307 15.60 -2.11 29.80
C GLN A 307 16.38 -3.43 30.01
N ALA A 308 16.40 -4.34 29.04
CA ALA A 308 17.02 -5.66 29.15
C ALA A 308 16.57 -6.50 30.37
N LYS A 309 15.30 -6.37 30.80
CA LYS A 309 14.74 -7.07 31.97
C LYS A 309 14.21 -8.46 31.59
N ALA A 310 15.12 -9.42 31.42
CA ALA A 310 14.80 -10.79 30.99
C ALA A 310 13.75 -11.52 31.86
N GLY A 311 13.86 -11.43 33.19
CA GLY A 311 12.91 -12.10 34.10
C GLY A 311 11.49 -11.54 33.96
N ALA A 312 11.37 -10.21 33.99
CA ALA A 312 10.08 -9.53 33.82
C ALA A 312 9.46 -9.82 32.45
N ALA A 313 10.25 -9.76 31.36
CA ALA A 313 9.79 -10.10 30.02
C ALA A 313 9.27 -11.55 29.93
N TRP A 314 9.93 -12.49 30.61
CA TRP A 314 9.49 -13.89 30.67
C TRP A 314 8.18 -14.09 31.45
N HIS A 315 8.03 -13.41 32.58
CA HIS A 315 6.77 -13.43 33.34
C HIS A 315 5.62 -12.82 32.55
N GLU A 316 5.87 -11.69 31.88
CA GLU A 316 4.87 -11.01 31.05
C GLU A 316 4.46 -11.85 29.84
N TRP A 317 5.41 -12.54 29.19
CA TRP A 317 5.11 -13.52 28.15
C TRP A 317 4.23 -14.66 28.65
N ARG A 318 4.48 -15.20 29.85
CA ARG A 318 3.64 -16.25 30.43
C ARG A 318 2.24 -15.75 30.74
N ALA A 319 2.10 -14.50 31.20
CA ALA A 319 0.80 -13.87 31.42
C ALA A 319 0.05 -13.72 30.08
N LEU A 320 0.71 -13.16 29.05
CA LEU A 320 0.14 -13.01 27.71
C LEU A 320 -0.21 -14.35 27.07
N ALA A 321 0.60 -15.40 27.29
CA ALA A 321 0.35 -16.73 26.74
C ALA A 321 -0.88 -17.44 27.35
N ARG A 322 -1.33 -16.98 28.53
CA ARG A 322 -2.56 -17.44 29.20
C ARG A 322 -3.81 -16.70 28.72
N LEU A 323 -3.67 -15.61 27.99
CA LEU A 323 -4.80 -14.92 27.40
C LEU A 323 -5.34 -15.74 26.23
N ASP A 324 -6.66 -15.97 26.24
CA ASP A 324 -7.36 -16.61 25.13
C ASP A 324 -7.36 -15.70 23.89
N ALA A 325 -7.30 -16.30 22.71
CA ALA A 325 -7.48 -15.63 21.42
C ALA A 325 -6.48 -14.49 21.05
N VAL A 326 -5.21 -14.56 21.45
CA VAL A 326 -4.18 -13.62 20.95
C VAL A 326 -3.85 -13.87 19.46
N PRO A 327 -3.97 -12.86 18.56
CA PRO A 327 -3.60 -12.99 17.16
C PRO A 327 -2.15 -13.44 16.96
N GLY A 328 -1.91 -14.34 15.99
CA GLY A 328 -0.58 -14.90 15.74
C GLY A 328 0.51 -13.86 15.45
N THR A 329 0.16 -12.76 14.78
CA THR A 329 1.07 -11.64 14.49
C THR A 329 1.50 -10.90 15.76
N LEU A 330 0.55 -10.57 16.64
CA LEU A 330 0.84 -9.94 17.94
C LEU A 330 1.62 -10.88 18.86
N ARG A 331 1.32 -12.17 18.81
CA ARG A 331 2.07 -13.19 19.55
C ARG A 331 3.51 -13.31 19.07
N ALA A 332 3.74 -13.26 17.76
CA ALA A 332 5.09 -13.24 17.18
C ALA A 332 5.85 -11.96 17.55
N GLN A 333 5.19 -10.80 17.54
CA GLN A 333 5.78 -9.54 18.00
C GLN A 333 6.13 -9.57 19.49
N ALA A 334 5.24 -10.07 20.34
CA ALA A 334 5.51 -10.26 21.77
C ALA A 334 6.71 -11.20 22.00
N ALA A 335 6.78 -12.29 21.24
CA ALA A 335 7.92 -13.20 21.27
C ALA A 335 9.22 -12.52 20.82
N LEU A 336 9.18 -11.67 19.80
CA LEU A 336 10.34 -10.88 19.37
C LEU A 336 10.86 -9.99 20.52
N LEU A 337 9.97 -9.29 21.23
CA LEU A 337 10.35 -8.44 22.37
C LEU A 337 10.98 -9.25 23.49
N VAL A 338 10.51 -10.48 23.75
CA VAL A 338 11.11 -11.40 24.73
C VAL A 338 12.50 -11.86 24.28
N VAL A 339 12.66 -12.21 22.99
CA VAL A 339 13.97 -12.55 22.42
C VAL A 339 14.94 -11.38 22.57
N GLN A 340 14.50 -10.16 22.23
CA GLN A 340 15.31 -8.94 22.38
C GLN A 340 15.70 -8.70 23.85
N ALA A 341 14.77 -8.85 24.80
CA ALA A 341 15.04 -8.71 26.22
C ALA A 341 16.05 -9.75 26.73
N LEU A 342 15.90 -11.03 26.33
CA LEU A 342 16.81 -12.11 26.70
C LEU A 342 18.21 -11.91 26.10
N SER A 343 18.27 -11.54 24.82
CA SER A 343 19.51 -11.26 24.11
C SER A 343 20.25 -10.05 24.70
N ALA A 344 19.55 -8.94 24.95
CA ALA A 344 20.13 -7.74 25.56
C ALA A 344 20.62 -7.99 27.01
N ALA A 345 19.97 -8.91 27.73
CA ALA A 345 20.40 -9.35 29.06
C ALA A 345 21.57 -10.37 29.04
N GLY A 346 22.16 -10.66 27.87
CA GLY A 346 23.25 -11.63 27.70
C GLY A 346 22.83 -13.10 27.79
N ARG A 347 21.52 -13.41 27.80
CA ARG A 347 20.97 -14.77 27.93
C ARG A 347 20.70 -15.41 26.57
N LEU A 348 21.70 -15.42 25.70
CA LEU A 348 21.56 -15.83 24.30
C LEU A 348 21.05 -17.26 24.11
N SER A 349 21.55 -18.22 24.90
CA SER A 349 21.09 -19.62 24.83
C SER A 349 19.61 -19.76 25.18
N LEU A 350 19.10 -18.97 26.12
CA LEU A 350 17.68 -18.95 26.47
C LEU A 350 16.84 -18.28 25.37
N ALA A 351 17.35 -17.20 24.76
CA ALA A 351 16.70 -16.56 23.62
C ALA A 351 16.50 -17.54 22.45
N MET A 352 17.54 -18.33 22.12
CA MET A 352 17.46 -19.37 21.08
C MET A 352 16.47 -20.47 21.45
N ARG A 353 16.55 -21.04 22.68
CA ARG A 353 15.59 -22.07 23.14
C ARG A 353 14.16 -21.57 23.09
N PHE A 354 13.94 -20.32 23.46
CA PHE A 354 12.63 -19.72 23.43
C PHE A 354 12.10 -19.62 22.00
N ALA A 355 12.89 -19.05 21.10
CA ALA A 355 12.54 -18.93 19.68
C ALA A 355 12.26 -20.30 19.05
N GLU A 356 13.07 -21.32 19.31
CA GLU A 356 12.89 -22.66 18.72
C GLU A 356 11.76 -23.48 19.34
N ARG A 357 11.64 -23.49 20.68
CA ARG A 357 10.81 -24.47 21.40
C ARG A 357 9.48 -23.91 21.88
N ARG A 358 9.40 -22.60 22.10
CA ARG A 358 8.23 -21.96 22.75
C ARG A 358 7.49 -20.99 21.84
N ALA A 359 8.19 -20.36 20.89
CA ALA A 359 7.58 -19.42 19.96
C ALA A 359 8.23 -19.49 18.55
N PRO A 360 8.17 -20.65 17.85
CA PRO A 360 8.78 -20.83 16.53
C PRO A 360 8.28 -19.82 15.48
N SER A 361 7.05 -19.35 15.63
CA SER A 361 6.45 -18.32 14.77
C SER A 361 7.24 -17.01 14.75
N VAL A 362 8.08 -16.72 15.75
CA VAL A 362 8.94 -15.52 15.76
C VAL A 362 10.02 -15.58 14.69
N LEU A 363 10.52 -16.78 14.38
CA LEU A 363 11.58 -16.98 13.38
C LEU A 363 11.02 -16.83 11.96
N GLU A 364 9.77 -17.23 11.76
CA GLU A 364 9.06 -17.07 10.48
C GLU A 364 8.65 -15.62 10.24
N ALA A 365 8.07 -14.95 11.26
CA ALA A 365 7.52 -13.60 11.10
C ALA A 365 8.56 -12.49 11.25
N HIS A 366 9.52 -12.64 12.16
CA HIS A 366 10.48 -11.59 12.55
C HIS A 366 11.93 -12.08 12.53
N GLY A 367 12.23 -13.08 11.69
CA GLY A 367 13.54 -13.73 11.65
C GLY A 367 14.73 -12.78 11.47
N THR A 368 14.55 -11.70 10.71
CA THR A 368 15.59 -10.68 10.50
C THR A 368 15.94 -9.94 11.79
N ALA A 369 14.93 -9.50 12.54
CA ALA A 369 15.10 -8.80 13.81
C ALA A 369 15.61 -9.72 14.92
N VAL A 370 15.23 -11.00 14.89
CA VAL A 370 15.78 -12.04 15.79
C VAL A 370 17.27 -12.23 15.55
N LEU A 371 17.68 -12.39 14.28
CA LEU A 371 19.09 -12.53 13.91
C LEU A 371 19.90 -11.32 14.38
N TYR A 372 19.40 -10.10 14.15
CA TYR A 372 20.02 -8.87 14.64
C TYR A 372 20.23 -8.91 16.16
N ALA A 373 19.17 -9.17 16.94
CA ALA A 373 19.23 -9.15 18.39
C ALA A 373 20.20 -10.19 18.96
N MET A 374 20.24 -11.39 18.37
CA MET A 374 21.12 -12.46 18.79
C MET A 374 22.59 -12.18 18.44
N LEU A 375 22.88 -11.67 17.23
CA LEU A 375 24.24 -11.26 16.86
C LEU A 375 24.73 -10.08 17.71
N HIS A 376 23.85 -9.13 18.01
CA HIS A 376 24.16 -8.03 18.92
C HIS A 376 24.53 -8.52 20.33
N SER A 377 23.83 -9.53 20.84
CA SER A 377 24.15 -10.18 22.13
C SER A 377 25.53 -10.84 22.13
N VAL A 378 25.90 -11.55 21.05
CA VAL A 378 27.25 -12.12 20.89
C VAL A 378 28.30 -11.01 20.93
N LEU A 379 28.04 -9.90 20.23
CA LEU A 379 28.96 -8.76 20.22
C LEU A 379 29.11 -8.13 21.61
N GLN A 380 28.02 -7.95 22.35
CA GLN A 380 28.11 -7.42 23.71
C GLN A 380 28.94 -8.32 24.62
N ALA A 381 28.71 -9.65 24.57
CA ALA A 381 29.51 -10.60 25.33
C ALA A 381 30.99 -10.59 24.91
N ALA A 382 31.26 -10.39 23.63
CA ALA A 382 32.62 -10.44 23.10
C ALA A 382 33.48 -9.20 23.39
N GLN A 383 32.89 -8.12 23.90
CA GLN A 383 33.64 -6.95 24.40
C GLN A 383 34.57 -7.27 25.58
N ALA A 384 34.42 -8.41 26.25
CA ALA A 384 35.27 -8.82 27.37
C ALA A 384 36.51 -9.63 26.95
N TYR A 385 36.58 -10.13 25.72
CA TYR A 385 37.71 -10.98 25.27
C TYR A 385 38.91 -10.20 24.74
N GLY A 386 40.03 -10.90 24.55
CA GLY A 386 41.20 -10.37 23.85
C GLY A 386 40.94 -10.08 22.35
N GLN A 387 41.80 -9.28 21.73
CA GLN A 387 41.65 -8.84 20.35
C GLN A 387 41.68 -10.00 19.33
N THR A 388 42.47 -11.04 19.58
CA THR A 388 42.56 -12.25 18.75
C THR A 388 41.24 -13.02 18.72
N GLU A 389 40.61 -13.22 19.88
CA GLU A 389 39.32 -13.90 20.01
C GLU A 389 38.16 -13.08 19.44
N ARG A 390 38.17 -11.75 19.63
CA ARG A 390 37.19 -10.85 18.98
C ARG A 390 37.26 -10.96 17.46
N ARG A 391 38.47 -11.08 16.89
CA ARG A 391 38.67 -11.25 15.45
C ARG A 391 38.10 -12.58 14.95
N THR A 392 38.31 -13.69 15.66
CA THR A 392 37.76 -14.99 15.26
C THR A 392 36.24 -15.03 15.39
N LEU A 393 35.66 -14.43 16.43
CA LEU A 393 34.21 -14.34 16.59
C LEU A 393 33.57 -13.50 15.48
N LEU A 394 34.17 -12.35 15.15
CA LEU A 394 33.71 -11.48 14.08
C LEU A 394 33.74 -12.17 12.71
N SER A 395 34.77 -12.97 12.41
CA SER A 395 34.82 -13.72 11.14
C SER A 395 33.71 -14.77 11.04
N HIS A 396 33.41 -15.48 12.13
CA HIS A 396 32.30 -16.45 12.17
C HIS A 396 30.94 -15.77 12.04
N MET A 397 30.76 -14.61 12.65
CA MET A 397 29.56 -13.78 12.48
C MET A 397 29.39 -13.32 11.03
N TYR A 398 30.47 -12.92 10.38
CA TYR A 398 30.47 -12.53 8.98
C TYR A 398 30.05 -13.70 8.07
N GLU A 399 30.61 -14.89 8.29
CA GLU A 399 30.21 -16.10 7.56
C GLU A 399 28.73 -16.43 7.74
N CYS A 400 28.21 -16.33 8.96
CA CYS A 400 26.79 -16.53 9.26
C CYS A 400 25.91 -15.58 8.41
N VAL A 401 26.27 -14.30 8.35
CA VAL A 401 25.50 -13.28 7.63
C VAL A 401 25.64 -13.40 6.12
N LEU A 402 26.82 -13.77 5.62
CA LEU A 402 26.99 -14.08 4.20
C LEU A 402 26.14 -15.27 3.76
N ARG A 403 26.13 -16.35 4.54
CA ARG A 403 25.30 -17.53 4.25
C ARG A 403 23.82 -17.16 4.25
N ALA A 404 23.38 -16.43 5.27
CA ALA A 404 22.01 -15.91 5.37
C ALA A 404 21.64 -14.99 4.17
N ALA A 405 22.56 -14.13 3.72
CA ALA A 405 22.34 -13.23 2.58
C ALA A 405 22.34 -13.94 1.20
N ALA A 406 23.08 -15.04 1.07
CA ALA A 406 23.22 -15.79 -0.19
C ALA A 406 21.96 -16.59 -0.58
N GLN A 407 21.02 -16.78 0.34
CA GLN A 407 19.81 -17.55 0.10
C GLN A 407 18.81 -16.78 -0.80
N ARG A 408 18.82 -17.12 -2.10
CA ARG A 408 18.04 -16.42 -3.16
C ARG A 408 16.61 -16.93 -3.40
N ARG A 409 16.16 -18.00 -2.74
CA ARG A 409 14.81 -18.57 -2.93
C ARG A 409 14.05 -18.63 -1.59
N PRO A 410 12.71 -18.46 -1.57
CA PRO A 410 11.92 -18.84 -0.41
C PRO A 410 12.07 -20.36 -0.21
N PRO A 411 12.30 -20.86 1.02
CA PRO A 411 12.48 -22.29 1.24
C PRO A 411 11.15 -23.04 1.14
N ARG A 412 11.27 -24.32 0.75
CA ARG A 412 10.29 -25.37 1.05
C ARG A 412 10.13 -25.49 2.58
N ALA A 413 8.96 -25.94 3.02
CA ALA A 413 8.61 -26.13 4.43
C ALA A 413 9.76 -26.80 5.21
N PRO A 414 10.01 -26.38 6.47
CA PRO A 414 11.10 -26.93 7.26
C PRO A 414 10.89 -28.42 7.46
N ASP A 415 11.82 -29.26 6.97
CA ASP A 415 11.79 -30.70 7.22
C ASP A 415 11.87 -30.95 8.74
N GLY A 416 10.80 -31.48 9.33
CA GLY A 416 10.69 -31.71 10.77
C GLY A 416 11.85 -32.53 11.37
N ALA A 417 12.50 -33.38 10.56
CA ALA A 417 13.68 -34.15 10.92
C ALA A 417 14.93 -33.30 11.17
N ARG A 418 15.14 -32.19 10.42
CA ARG A 418 16.28 -31.28 10.63
C ARG A 418 16.09 -30.39 11.85
N ALA A 419 14.86 -29.94 12.11
CA ALA A 419 14.51 -29.21 13.34
C ALA A 419 14.70 -30.07 14.60
N LEU A 420 14.48 -31.39 14.51
CA LEU A 420 14.75 -32.35 15.59
C LEU A 420 16.25 -32.49 15.88
N GLN A 421 17.13 -32.52 14.87
CA GLN A 421 18.58 -32.60 15.09
C GLN A 421 19.19 -31.35 15.75
N LEU A 422 18.56 -30.17 15.57
CA LEU A 422 18.95 -28.95 16.28
C LEU A 422 18.60 -28.99 17.78
N ARG A 423 17.53 -29.71 18.15
CA ARG A 423 17.04 -29.80 19.54
C ARG A 423 18.02 -30.47 20.49
N GLU A 424 18.90 -31.36 20.02
CA GLU A 424 19.74 -32.22 20.84
C GLU A 424 21.12 -31.63 21.20
N ARG A 425 21.59 -30.56 20.53
CA ARG A 425 23.00 -30.08 20.65
C ARG A 425 23.20 -28.74 21.35
N MET A 426 22.22 -28.28 22.12
CA MET A 426 22.25 -26.96 22.75
C MET A 426 22.95 -26.98 24.12
N PRO A 427 24.14 -26.37 24.31
CA PRO A 427 24.77 -26.30 25.62
C PRO A 427 23.86 -25.58 26.62
N CYS A 428 23.54 -26.25 27.73
CA CYS A 428 22.83 -25.67 28.85
C CYS A 428 23.80 -24.75 29.61
N MET A 429 23.69 -23.43 29.44
CA MET A 429 24.28 -22.51 30.41
C MET A 429 23.39 -22.54 31.66
N HIS A 430 23.85 -23.23 32.71
CA HIS A 430 23.24 -23.20 34.04
C HIS A 430 24.15 -22.36 34.95
N GLY A 431 23.64 -21.19 35.36
CA GLY A 431 24.40 -20.24 36.19
C GLY A 431 25.42 -19.41 35.41
N PRO A 432 25.75 -18.19 35.88
CA PRO A 432 26.71 -17.33 35.19
C PRO A 432 28.14 -17.71 35.59
N PRO A 433 29.08 -17.78 34.62
CA PRO A 433 30.20 -16.86 34.63
C PRO A 433 29.73 -15.51 34.07
N ALA A 434 30.27 -14.40 34.61
CA ALA A 434 29.94 -13.04 34.17
C ALA A 434 30.28 -12.79 32.69
N VAL A 435 31.14 -13.63 32.11
CA VAL A 435 31.49 -13.65 30.69
C VAL A 435 31.43 -15.13 30.24
N PRO A 436 30.69 -15.50 29.17
CA PRO A 436 30.73 -16.85 28.63
C PRO A 436 32.18 -17.22 28.21
N SER A 437 32.52 -18.50 28.04
CA SER A 437 33.82 -18.82 27.44
C SER A 437 33.77 -18.60 25.91
N SER A 438 34.91 -18.31 25.29
CA SER A 438 35.02 -18.14 23.83
C SER A 438 34.47 -19.36 23.07
N ALA A 439 34.77 -20.58 23.55
CA ALA A 439 34.24 -21.82 22.99
C ALA A 439 32.70 -21.90 23.01
N VAL A 440 32.06 -21.42 24.08
CA VAL A 440 30.60 -21.38 24.19
C VAL A 440 30.01 -20.39 23.18
N LEU A 441 30.61 -19.22 23.00
CA LEU A 441 30.14 -18.26 21.98
C LEU A 441 30.31 -18.80 20.56
N HIS A 442 31.42 -19.46 20.25
CA HIS A 442 31.59 -20.12 18.96
C HIS A 442 30.53 -21.22 18.73
N ALA A 443 30.20 -22.02 19.75
CA ALA A 443 29.14 -23.01 19.67
C ALA A 443 27.74 -22.39 19.45
N LEU A 444 27.46 -21.27 20.14
CA LEU A 444 26.22 -20.51 19.97
C LEU A 444 26.15 -19.86 18.58
N LEU A 445 27.24 -19.30 18.06
CA LEU A 445 27.32 -18.79 16.69
C LEU A 445 27.12 -19.89 15.64
N ALA A 446 27.73 -21.05 15.84
CA ALA A 446 27.51 -22.20 14.95
C ALA A 446 26.03 -22.62 14.95
N HIS A 447 25.36 -22.53 16.09
CA HIS A 447 23.93 -22.78 16.19
C HIS A 447 23.08 -21.68 15.53
N LEU A 448 23.45 -20.41 15.67
CA LEU A 448 22.83 -19.29 14.94
C LEU A 448 22.91 -19.48 13.43
N SER A 449 24.06 -19.92 12.92
CA SER A 449 24.23 -20.23 11.50
C SER A 449 23.27 -21.31 11.05
N ARG A 450 23.11 -22.40 11.85
CA ARG A 450 22.15 -23.46 11.53
C ARG A 450 20.69 -22.99 11.62
N LEU A 451 20.37 -22.12 12.57
CA LEU A 451 19.06 -21.47 12.68
C LEU A 451 18.76 -20.60 11.46
N ALA A 452 19.75 -19.81 11.02
CA ALA A 452 19.68 -19.01 9.81
C ALA A 452 19.45 -19.87 8.55
N ASP A 453 20.09 -21.04 8.47
CA ASP A 453 19.88 -22.00 7.39
C ASP A 453 18.49 -22.65 7.44
N THR A 454 18.02 -23.04 8.63
CA THR A 454 16.77 -23.78 8.80
C THR A 454 15.53 -22.90 8.58
N HIS A 455 15.56 -21.66 9.05
CA HIS A 455 14.44 -20.72 8.95
C HIS A 455 14.63 -19.65 7.86
N THR A 456 15.72 -19.73 7.08
CA THR A 456 16.07 -18.76 6.03
C THR A 456 16.04 -17.30 6.49
N LEU A 457 16.66 -17.05 7.65
CA LEU A 457 16.72 -15.71 8.23
C LEU A 457 17.49 -14.80 7.28
N ARG A 458 16.93 -13.64 6.93
CA ARG A 458 17.59 -12.68 6.04
C ARG A 458 18.22 -11.53 6.84
N PRO A 459 19.48 -11.15 6.59
CA PRO A 459 20.04 -9.98 7.23
C PRO A 459 19.43 -8.71 6.63
N ASP A 460 19.10 -7.76 7.50
CA ASP A 460 18.64 -6.43 7.13
C ASP A 460 19.78 -5.40 7.18
N LEU A 461 19.48 -4.16 6.77
CA LEU A 461 20.46 -3.08 6.76
C LEU A 461 21.05 -2.81 8.16
N SER A 462 20.25 -2.94 9.21
CA SER A 462 20.71 -2.80 10.60
C SER A 462 21.70 -3.89 11.00
N THR A 463 21.47 -5.13 10.59
CA THR A 463 22.39 -6.26 10.82
C THR A 463 23.72 -6.04 10.11
N LEU A 464 23.68 -5.56 8.87
CA LEU A 464 24.89 -5.23 8.10
C LEU A 464 25.63 -4.02 8.69
N GLN A 465 24.92 -2.98 9.13
CA GLN A 465 25.49 -1.83 9.84
C GLN A 465 26.16 -2.24 11.14
N LEU A 466 25.52 -3.11 11.91
CA LEU A 466 26.08 -3.63 13.16
C LEU A 466 27.43 -4.28 12.89
N LEU A 467 27.51 -5.19 11.92
CA LEU A 467 28.74 -5.91 11.58
C LEU A 467 29.84 -5.01 11.02
N VAL A 468 29.50 -4.09 10.13
CA VAL A 468 30.47 -3.11 9.61
C VAL A 468 31.02 -2.30 10.78
N ARG A 469 30.16 -1.70 11.61
CA ARG A 469 30.56 -0.93 12.80
C ARG A 469 31.46 -1.72 13.74
N THR A 470 31.08 -2.95 14.10
CA THR A 470 31.88 -3.78 15.00
C THR A 470 33.20 -4.20 14.37
N ALA A 471 33.21 -4.47 13.06
CA ALA A 471 34.46 -4.74 12.35
C ALA A 471 35.41 -3.54 12.36
N THR A 472 34.88 -2.32 12.21
CA THR A 472 35.69 -1.10 12.31
C THR A 472 36.33 -0.92 13.70
N GLN A 473 35.69 -1.45 14.75
CA GLN A 473 36.10 -1.24 16.14
C GLN A 473 37.05 -2.33 16.63
N TRP A 474 36.85 -3.58 16.21
CA TRP A 474 37.56 -4.73 16.78
C TRP A 474 38.69 -5.27 15.92
N ASN A 475 38.65 -5.05 14.60
CA ASN A 475 39.60 -5.68 13.68
C ASN A 475 40.19 -4.66 12.69
N THR A 476 41.33 -4.07 13.07
CA THR A 476 42.16 -3.25 12.18
C THR A 476 42.83 -4.06 11.06
N ALA A 477 42.76 -5.39 11.10
CA ALA A 477 43.37 -6.30 10.12
C ALA A 477 42.34 -7.02 9.22
N MET A 478 41.06 -6.61 9.23
CA MET A 478 40.08 -7.15 8.30
C MET A 478 40.30 -6.55 6.91
N ASP A 479 40.37 -7.39 5.88
CA ASP A 479 40.58 -6.97 4.50
C ASP A 479 39.53 -5.92 4.08
N SER A 480 39.99 -4.76 3.59
CA SER A 480 39.18 -3.69 3.01
C SER A 480 38.15 -4.24 2.01
N ARG A 481 38.49 -5.30 1.27
CA ARG A 481 37.59 -5.94 0.31
C ARG A 481 36.37 -6.59 0.98
N ALA A 482 36.53 -7.20 2.15
CA ALA A 482 35.43 -7.81 2.89
C ALA A 482 34.50 -6.75 3.49
N LEU A 483 35.07 -5.65 4.01
CA LEU A 483 34.30 -4.49 4.48
C LEU A 483 33.46 -3.86 3.36
N TRP A 484 34.06 -3.69 2.18
CA TRP A 484 33.35 -3.20 1.00
C TRP A 484 32.27 -4.16 0.52
N HIS A 485 32.55 -5.46 0.49
CA HIS A 485 31.56 -6.46 0.11
C HIS A 485 30.33 -6.43 1.02
N MET A 486 30.50 -6.27 2.33
CA MET A 486 29.36 -6.07 3.26
C MET A 486 28.59 -4.78 2.99
N ALA A 487 29.30 -3.69 2.77
CA ALA A 487 28.69 -2.40 2.46
C ALA A 487 27.93 -2.43 1.12
N ASP A 488 28.39 -3.23 0.16
CA ASP A 488 27.71 -3.45 -1.12
C ASP A 488 26.48 -4.37 -0.95
N LEU A 489 26.52 -5.37 -0.06
CA LEU A 489 25.33 -6.17 0.29
C LEU A 489 24.21 -5.32 0.92
N ALA A 490 24.57 -4.22 1.58
CA ALA A 490 23.66 -3.25 2.17
C ALA A 490 23.05 -2.25 1.17
N MET A 491 23.46 -2.28 -0.10
CA MET A 491 22.95 -1.35 -1.13
C MET A 491 21.48 -1.64 -1.47
N PRO A 492 20.61 -0.62 -1.50
CA PRO A 492 19.29 -0.77 -2.10
C PRO A 492 19.44 -1.14 -3.57
N ARG A 493 18.94 -2.32 -3.95
CA ARG A 493 19.02 -2.86 -5.33
C ARG A 493 18.14 -2.13 -6.35
N VAL A 494 17.38 -1.12 -5.90
CA VAL A 494 16.45 -0.35 -6.73
C VAL A 494 17.06 1.02 -7.02
N PRO A 495 17.06 1.49 -8.28
CA PRO A 495 17.52 2.84 -8.60
C PRO A 495 16.58 3.86 -7.93
N GLY A 496 17.10 4.56 -6.92
CA GLY A 496 16.37 5.56 -6.14
C GLY A 496 17.30 6.36 -5.21
N PRO A 497 16.78 7.36 -4.48
CA PRO A 497 17.55 8.06 -3.46
C PRO A 497 17.99 7.05 -2.38
N SER A 498 19.29 6.96 -2.15
CA SER A 498 19.84 6.09 -1.11
C SER A 498 19.38 6.59 0.28
N PRO A 499 18.90 5.71 1.17
CA PRO A 499 18.39 6.11 2.47
C PRO A 499 19.49 6.72 3.35
N PRO A 500 19.17 7.65 4.28
CA PRO A 500 20.14 8.29 5.17
C PRO A 500 20.94 7.28 6.00
N ALA A 501 20.33 6.14 6.34
CA ALA A 501 20.98 5.01 7.01
C ALA A 501 22.16 4.43 6.18
N TYR A 502 22.05 4.38 4.85
CA TYR A 502 23.14 3.91 3.99
C TYR A 502 24.30 4.90 3.94
N ARG A 503 24.00 6.20 3.95
CA ARG A 503 25.02 7.26 4.07
C ARG A 503 25.80 7.14 5.39
N ALA A 504 25.09 6.90 6.51
CA ALA A 504 25.73 6.69 7.81
C ALA A 504 26.67 5.48 7.78
N LEU A 505 26.23 4.36 7.18
CA LEU A 505 27.06 3.17 6.98
C LEU A 505 28.34 3.46 6.18
N LEU A 506 28.26 4.27 5.11
CA LEU A 506 29.44 4.66 4.33
C LEU A 506 30.37 5.61 5.11
N GLY A 507 29.83 6.45 5.99
CA GLY A 507 30.61 7.27 6.90
C GLY A 507 31.40 6.43 7.90
N ASP A 508 30.73 5.45 8.52
CA ASP A 508 31.34 4.50 9.46
C ASP A 508 32.42 3.66 8.77
N LEU A 509 32.16 3.19 7.53
CA LEU A 509 33.12 2.47 6.68
C LEU A 509 34.35 3.32 6.36
N ALA A 510 34.15 4.60 5.97
CA ALA A 510 35.25 5.49 5.65
C ALA A 510 36.19 5.70 6.85
N ALA A 511 35.62 5.95 8.04
CA ALA A 511 36.39 6.12 9.26
C ALA A 511 37.17 4.85 9.63
N ALA A 512 36.63 3.67 9.34
CA ALA A 512 37.32 2.39 9.52
C ALA A 512 38.57 2.28 8.65
N LEU A 513 38.39 2.51 7.35
CA LEU A 513 39.43 2.33 6.34
C LEU A 513 40.58 3.32 6.54
N GLU A 514 40.31 4.51 7.07
CA GLU A 514 41.36 5.46 7.46
C GLU A 514 42.19 4.98 8.64
N ARG A 515 41.57 4.40 9.67
CA ARG A 515 42.30 3.82 10.81
C ARG A 515 43.18 2.64 10.38
N GLN A 516 42.85 2.01 9.25
CA GLN A 516 43.61 0.93 8.63
C GLN A 516 44.64 1.43 7.59
N TYR A 517 44.82 2.75 7.44
CA TYR A 517 45.68 3.38 6.44
C TYR A 517 45.32 3.08 4.97
N ASP A 518 44.13 2.55 4.67
CA ASP A 518 43.62 2.41 3.31
C ASP A 518 42.92 3.71 2.85
N HIS A 519 43.75 4.71 2.60
CA HIS A 519 43.29 6.04 2.21
C HIS A 519 42.53 6.05 0.88
N LYS A 520 42.81 5.12 -0.04
CA LYS A 520 42.14 5.04 -1.35
C LYS A 520 40.70 4.59 -1.17
N SER A 521 40.49 3.51 -0.42
CA SER A 521 39.16 3.01 -0.09
C SER A 521 38.38 4.01 0.78
N ALA A 522 39.02 4.65 1.76
CA ALA A 522 38.37 5.67 2.59
C ALA A 522 37.87 6.87 1.78
N ARG A 523 38.69 7.37 0.83
CA ARG A 523 38.28 8.45 -0.09
C ARG A 523 37.10 8.02 -0.95
N ASN A 524 37.09 6.78 -1.44
CA ASN A 524 35.98 6.23 -2.22
C ASN A 524 34.67 6.14 -1.40
N ALA A 525 34.73 5.65 -0.16
CA ALA A 525 33.58 5.60 0.74
C ALA A 525 32.99 7.00 1.01
N ARG A 526 33.84 7.99 1.27
CA ARG A 526 33.42 9.40 1.43
C ARG A 526 32.82 9.98 0.15
N ALA A 527 33.41 9.68 -1.00
CA ALA A 527 32.88 10.12 -2.29
C ALA A 527 31.47 9.54 -2.53
N ARG A 528 31.26 8.26 -2.26
CA ARG A 528 29.93 7.61 -2.32
C ARG A 528 28.94 8.21 -1.32
N ALA A 529 29.37 8.52 -0.09
CA ALA A 529 28.52 9.16 0.91
C ALA A 529 28.07 10.57 0.49
N ARG A 530 28.99 11.38 -0.07
CA ARG A 530 28.70 12.70 -0.66
C ARG A 530 27.80 12.61 -1.89
N GLN A 531 27.95 11.55 -2.70
CA GLN A 531 27.08 11.30 -3.85
C GLN A 531 25.65 10.99 -3.41
N CYS A 532 25.46 10.21 -2.33
CA CYS A 532 24.16 9.98 -1.72
C CYS A 532 23.51 11.31 -1.29
N GLU A 533 24.26 12.20 -0.64
CA GLU A 533 23.78 13.52 -0.21
C GLU A 533 23.37 14.42 -1.39
N ARG A 534 24.16 14.45 -2.47
CA ARG A 534 23.86 15.24 -3.67
C ARG A 534 22.64 14.73 -4.44
N ARG A 535 22.36 13.42 -4.41
CA ARG A 535 21.16 12.82 -5.01
C ARG A 535 19.88 13.08 -4.20
N VAL A 536 19.99 13.28 -2.88
CA VAL A 536 18.85 13.69 -2.04
C VAL A 536 18.53 15.18 -2.24
N ARG A 537 19.54 16.02 -2.52
CA ARG A 537 19.36 17.47 -2.76
C ARG A 537 19.03 17.87 -4.20
N ARG A 538 19.23 17.00 -5.19
CA ARG A 538 18.85 17.27 -6.59
C ARG A 538 17.49 16.63 -6.89
N PRO A 539 16.45 17.39 -7.30
CA PRO A 539 15.31 16.78 -7.97
C PRO A 539 15.85 16.02 -9.20
N ALA A 540 15.39 14.79 -9.39
CA ALA A 540 15.90 13.93 -10.45
C ALA A 540 15.74 14.62 -11.82
N PRO A 541 16.80 14.70 -12.65
CA PRO A 541 16.67 15.22 -14.01
C PRO A 541 15.84 14.25 -14.86
N PRO A 542 15.11 14.75 -15.87
CA PRO A 542 14.29 13.91 -16.75
C PRO A 542 15.18 12.89 -17.46
N THR A 543 14.88 11.60 -17.29
CA THR A 543 15.59 10.52 -17.98
C THR A 543 15.34 10.61 -19.48
N ALA A 544 16.43 10.75 -20.24
CA ALA A 544 16.45 10.70 -21.70
C ALA A 544 15.88 9.38 -22.23
N ALA A 545 15.16 9.48 -23.34
CA ALA A 545 14.50 8.37 -24.02
C ALA A 545 15.48 7.26 -24.42
N PRO A 546 15.09 5.97 -24.34
CA PRO A 546 15.92 4.88 -24.82
C PRO A 546 15.99 4.91 -26.35
N THR A 547 17.21 5.04 -26.87
CA THR A 547 17.58 4.84 -28.26
C THR A 547 17.17 3.42 -28.69
N ARG A 548 16.40 3.31 -29.77
CA ARG A 548 16.02 2.03 -30.39
C ARG A 548 17.27 1.35 -30.96
N CYS A 549 17.65 0.19 -30.43
CA CYS A 549 18.53 -0.73 -31.14
C CYS A 549 17.70 -1.51 -32.17
N ALA A 550 18.21 -1.55 -33.39
CA ALA A 550 17.64 -2.21 -34.55
C ALA A 550 17.54 -3.73 -34.36
N ALA A 551 16.52 -4.31 -34.98
CA ALA A 551 16.25 -5.74 -35.01
C ALA A 551 17.24 -6.45 -35.95
N GLU A 552 17.82 -7.56 -35.48
CA GLU A 552 18.38 -8.61 -36.35
C GLU A 552 17.33 -9.72 -36.51
N PRO A 553 17.15 -10.27 -37.73
CA PRO A 553 16.18 -11.33 -37.99
C PRO A 553 16.75 -12.70 -37.59
N ILE A 554 16.01 -13.44 -36.76
CA ILE A 554 16.30 -14.84 -36.43
C ILE A 554 15.75 -15.71 -37.57
N VAL A 555 16.65 -16.40 -38.26
CA VAL A 555 16.37 -17.48 -39.20
C VAL A 555 15.96 -18.74 -38.41
N GLU A 556 14.79 -19.29 -38.70
CA GLU A 556 14.32 -20.56 -38.14
C GLU A 556 15.13 -21.75 -38.71
N PRO A 557 15.48 -22.77 -37.91
CA PRO A 557 15.96 -24.03 -38.45
C PRO A 557 14.77 -24.92 -38.83
N ALA A 558 14.79 -25.36 -40.08
CA ALA A 558 13.87 -26.36 -40.63
C ALA A 558 13.99 -27.69 -39.87
N ALA A 559 12.83 -28.26 -39.54
CA ALA A 559 12.70 -29.64 -39.13
C ALA A 559 12.84 -30.55 -40.35
N SER A 560 13.70 -31.55 -40.27
CA SER A 560 13.69 -32.71 -41.15
C SER A 560 13.87 -33.98 -40.31
N THR A 561 12.98 -34.93 -40.63
CA THR A 561 12.99 -36.39 -40.40
C THR A 561 14.32 -37.05 -40.15
#